data_AF-A0A6P5FND2-F1
#
_entry.id   AF-A0A6P5FND2-F1
#
_cell.length_a   1.000
_cell.length_b   1.000
_cell.length_c   1.000
_cell.angle_alpha   90.00
_cell.angle_beta   90.00
_cell.angle_gamma   90.00
#
_symmetry.space_group_name_H-M   'P 1'
#
loop_
_entity.id
_entity.type
_entity.pdbx_description
1 polymer ?
#
loop_
_entity_poly.entity_id
_entity_poly.type
_entity_poly.pdbx_seq_one_letter_code
_entity_poly.pdbx_strand_id
1 'polypeptide(L)'
;MTFYKVHAYERSNRVYNYELDPCAPIYITVGDGGNRENVATSHADDPGNCPNPLSTYDKHLGGSFCATNSTTGPAVGKFCWDREPDYSAYRESSFGHGILEVKNETHALWTWHRNQDMYNSVGDEIYIVRQPNKCPVRYVLPQFKSKNVLPNDLFRI
;
A
#
# COMPACT_ATOMS: atom_id res chain seq x y z
N MET A 1 1.42 -5.06 2.01
CA MET A 1 0.07 -5.51 1.58
C MET A 1 -0.11 -5.02 0.16
N THR A 2 -0.46 -5.89 -0.78
CA THR A 2 -0.64 -5.53 -2.19
C THR A 2 -2.12 -5.25 -2.49
N PHE A 3 -2.39 -4.17 -3.21
CA PHE A 3 -3.74 -3.76 -3.61
C PHE A 3 -3.84 -3.66 -5.14
N TYR A 4 -5.06 -3.80 -5.64
CA TYR A 4 -5.41 -3.66 -7.04
C TYR A 4 -6.62 -2.72 -7.12
N LYS A 5 -6.64 -1.82 -8.12
CA LYS A 5 -7.81 -1.05 -8.61
C LYS A 5 -7.35 0.11 -9.48
N VAL A 6 -6.35 0.85 -9.01
CA VAL A 6 -5.73 1.95 -9.75
C VAL A 6 -4.84 1.35 -10.83
N HIS A 7 -5.00 1.77 -12.08
CA HIS A 7 -4.26 1.23 -13.22
C HIS A 7 -2.86 1.83 -13.33
N ALA A 8 -2.10 1.76 -12.25
CA ALA A 8 -0.72 2.22 -12.17
C ALA A 8 0.00 1.42 -11.08
N TYR A 9 1.31 1.55 -11.08
CA TYR A 9 2.16 1.07 -10.00
C TYR A 9 2.41 2.17 -8.98
N GLU A 10 2.28 1.85 -7.70
CA GLU A 10 2.68 2.76 -6.61
C GLU A 10 3.20 1.95 -5.41
N ARG A 11 4.25 2.46 -4.77
CA ARG A 11 4.79 1.95 -3.51
C ARG A 11 4.90 3.07 -2.50
N SER A 12 4.37 2.84 -1.31
CA SER A 12 4.48 3.79 -0.21
C SER A 12 5.80 3.64 0.56
N ASN A 13 6.17 4.69 1.29
CA ASN A 13 6.98 4.55 2.50
C ASN A 13 6.17 3.83 3.58
N ARG A 14 6.83 3.44 4.69
CA ARG A 14 6.09 2.88 5.83
C ARG A 14 5.19 3.97 6.43
N VAL A 15 3.88 3.73 6.41
CA VAL A 15 2.88 4.74 6.77
C VAL A 15 1.74 4.14 7.57
N TYR A 16 1.34 4.79 8.65
CA TYR A 16 0.15 4.45 9.42
C TYR A 16 -0.64 5.73 9.69
N ASN A 17 -1.94 5.70 9.42
CA ASN A 17 -2.82 6.84 9.62
C ASN A 17 -2.30 8.15 8.95
N TYR A 18 -1.84 8.04 7.71
CA TYR A 18 -1.24 9.14 6.92
C TYR A 18 0.06 9.74 7.49
N GLU A 19 0.63 9.15 8.54
CA GLU A 19 1.90 9.55 9.12
C GLU A 19 3.00 8.51 8.84
N LEU A 20 4.20 9.00 8.52
CA LEU A 20 5.36 8.14 8.32
C LEU A 20 5.73 7.47 9.64
N ASP A 21 5.76 6.14 9.66
CA ASP A 21 6.05 5.35 10.86
C ASP A 21 6.95 4.16 10.51
N PRO A 22 8.15 4.05 11.10
CA PRO A 22 9.07 2.93 10.86
C PRO A 22 8.49 1.53 11.17
N CYS A 23 7.47 1.44 12.00
CA CYS A 23 6.80 0.20 12.36
C CYS A 23 5.58 -0.13 11.49
N ALA A 24 5.15 0.82 10.66
CA ALA A 24 3.98 0.66 9.82
C ALA A 24 4.24 -0.23 8.60
N PRO A 25 3.19 -0.80 7.99
CA PRO A 25 3.32 -1.56 6.76
C PRO A 25 3.74 -0.69 5.58
N ILE A 26 4.24 -1.36 4.55
CA ILE A 26 4.37 -0.81 3.19
C ILE A 26 3.13 -1.22 2.40
N TYR A 27 2.54 -0.24 1.73
CA TYR A 27 1.43 -0.41 0.81
C TYR A 27 2.00 -0.41 -0.61
N ILE A 28 1.61 -1.42 -1.38
CA ILE A 28 2.04 -1.54 -2.78
C ILE A 28 0.78 -1.73 -3.62
N THR A 29 0.62 -0.94 -4.66
CA THR A 29 -0.48 -1.05 -5.61
C THR A 29 0.09 -1.57 -6.92
N VAL A 30 -0.47 -2.69 -7.41
CA VAL A 30 -0.08 -3.35 -8.66
C VAL A 30 -1.34 -3.61 -9.48
N GLY A 31 -2.06 -2.54 -9.81
CA GLY A 31 -3.29 -2.61 -10.61
C GLY A 31 -3.04 -2.42 -12.11
N ASP A 32 -1.78 -2.45 -12.52
CA ASP A 32 -1.21 -2.13 -13.82
C ASP A 32 -1.05 -3.35 -14.74
N GLY A 33 -1.98 -4.31 -14.67
CA GLY A 33 -1.89 -5.57 -15.40
C GLY A 33 -2.17 -5.51 -16.92
N GLY A 34 -2.47 -4.34 -17.50
CA GLY A 34 -2.69 -4.22 -18.97
C GLY A 34 -4.13 -4.29 -19.44
N ASN A 35 -5.11 -3.85 -18.65
CA ASN A 35 -6.52 -3.84 -19.08
C ASN A 35 -6.81 -2.72 -20.12
N ARG A 36 -7.98 -2.80 -20.79
CA ARG A 36 -8.37 -1.86 -21.86
C ARG A 36 -8.69 -0.43 -21.40
N GLU A 37 -8.77 -0.18 -20.10
CA GLU A 37 -9.18 1.09 -19.50
C GLU A 37 -8.00 2.08 -19.36
N ASN A 38 -6.86 1.75 -19.96
CA ASN A 38 -5.59 2.50 -19.96
C ASN A 38 -4.98 2.68 -18.56
N VAL A 39 -3.72 3.11 -18.53
CA VAL A 39 -3.00 3.44 -17.28
C VAL A 39 -3.50 4.77 -16.70
N ALA A 40 -3.55 4.85 -15.37
CA ALA A 40 -3.85 6.09 -14.65
C ALA A 40 -2.61 6.99 -14.64
N THR A 41 -2.74 8.20 -15.15
CA THR A 41 -1.62 9.16 -15.31
C THR A 41 -1.77 10.45 -14.50
N SER A 42 -2.99 10.82 -14.14
CA SER A 42 -3.27 11.99 -13.33
C SER A 42 -3.13 11.67 -11.84
N HIS A 43 -2.55 12.59 -11.08
CA HIS A 43 -2.46 12.51 -9.63
C HIS A 43 -3.37 13.56 -8.97
N ALA A 44 -3.85 13.26 -7.76
CA ALA A 44 -4.69 14.19 -7.01
C ALA A 44 -3.94 15.46 -6.57
N ASP A 45 -2.61 15.37 -6.48
CA ASP A 45 -1.70 16.46 -6.16
C ASP A 45 -1.25 17.30 -7.38
N ASP A 46 -1.64 16.91 -8.60
CA ASP A 46 -1.42 17.75 -9.77
C ASP A 46 -2.28 19.03 -9.68
N PRO A 47 -1.79 20.18 -10.19
CA PRO A 47 -2.53 21.43 -10.15
C PRO A 47 -3.94 21.32 -10.76
N GLY A 48 -4.97 21.50 -9.93
CA GLY A 48 -6.38 21.47 -10.34
C GLY A 48 -7.04 20.09 -10.38
N ASN A 49 -6.32 19.01 -10.07
CA ASN A 49 -6.84 17.63 -10.14
C ASN A 49 -7.38 17.10 -8.80
N CYS A 50 -7.28 17.86 -7.71
CA CYS A 50 -7.83 17.44 -6.42
C CYS A 50 -9.36 17.27 -6.52
N PRO A 51 -9.92 16.06 -6.31
CA PRO A 51 -11.33 15.81 -6.52
C PRO A 51 -12.20 16.39 -5.38
N ASN A 52 -13.50 16.54 -5.65
CA ASN A 52 -14.46 16.86 -4.61
C ASN A 52 -14.52 15.69 -3.61
N PRO A 53 -14.33 15.91 -2.29
CA PRO A 53 -14.35 14.83 -1.30
C PRO A 53 -15.61 13.96 -1.39
N LEU A 54 -16.79 14.55 -1.56
CA LEU A 54 -18.06 13.81 -1.64
C LEU A 54 -18.18 12.95 -2.92
N SER A 55 -17.25 13.04 -3.87
CA SER A 55 -17.25 12.22 -5.09
C SER A 55 -16.34 10.99 -4.98
N THR A 56 -15.55 10.85 -3.91
CA THR A 56 -14.50 9.80 -3.84
C THR A 56 -14.91 8.51 -3.16
N TYR A 57 -16.09 8.44 -2.53
CA TYR A 57 -16.53 7.24 -1.81
C TYR A 57 -17.00 6.13 -2.76
N ASP A 58 -16.81 4.88 -2.36
CA ASP A 58 -17.33 3.73 -3.11
C ASP A 58 -18.84 3.61 -2.90
N LYS A 59 -19.61 3.94 -3.95
CA LYS A 59 -21.08 3.88 -3.96
C LYS A 59 -21.65 2.47 -3.81
N HIS A 60 -20.90 1.43 -4.11
CA HIS A 60 -21.35 0.04 -4.10
C HIS A 60 -21.20 -0.61 -2.72
N LEU A 61 -20.26 -0.14 -1.91
CA LEU A 61 -20.04 -0.65 -0.55
C LEU A 61 -21.09 -0.16 0.47
N GLY A 62 -22.02 0.72 0.06
CA GLY A 62 -23.11 1.20 0.93
C GLY A 62 -22.66 1.93 2.20
N GLY A 63 -21.38 2.28 2.29
CA GLY A 63 -20.75 2.87 3.47
C GLY A 63 -20.88 4.39 3.51
N SER A 64 -20.81 4.94 4.73
CA SER A 64 -20.74 6.39 4.96
C SER A 64 -19.40 6.98 4.48
N PHE A 65 -19.41 8.28 4.21
CA PHE A 65 -18.22 9.03 3.82
C PHE A 65 -17.21 9.16 4.99
N CYS A 66 -15.98 8.70 4.79
CA CYS A 66 -14.93 8.68 5.84
C CYS A 66 -13.68 9.53 5.49
N ALA A 67 -13.54 9.99 4.25
CA ALA A 67 -12.34 10.69 3.80
C ALA A 67 -12.45 12.20 4.11
N THR A 68 -11.88 12.65 5.22
CA THR A 68 -11.92 14.07 5.60
C THR A 68 -10.60 14.78 5.28
N ASN A 69 -10.60 16.11 5.34
CA ASN A 69 -9.38 16.91 5.14
C ASN A 69 -8.32 16.53 6.18
N SER A 70 -7.05 16.60 5.78
CA SER A 70 -5.94 16.30 6.68
C SER A 70 -5.95 17.24 7.89
N THR A 71 -5.83 16.68 9.08
CA THR A 71 -5.75 17.44 10.34
C THR A 71 -4.30 17.69 10.77
N THR A 72 -3.35 16.99 10.17
CA THR A 72 -1.91 17.07 10.46
C THR A 72 -1.09 17.12 9.17
N GLY A 73 0.20 17.48 9.31
CA GLY A 73 1.17 17.41 8.22
C GLY A 73 1.07 18.53 7.16
N PRO A 74 1.81 18.39 6.05
CA PRO A 74 1.94 19.42 5.01
C PRO A 74 0.64 19.81 4.30
N ALA A 75 -0.37 18.93 4.28
CA ALA A 75 -1.66 19.17 3.66
C ALA A 75 -2.76 19.58 4.67
N VAL A 76 -2.39 20.07 5.86
CA VAL A 76 -3.36 20.44 6.90
C VAL A 76 -4.45 21.38 6.36
N GLY A 77 -5.71 21.05 6.66
CA GLY A 77 -6.90 21.77 6.20
C GLY A 77 -7.28 21.52 4.75
N LYS A 78 -6.47 20.82 3.96
CA LYS A 78 -6.73 20.47 2.56
C LYS A 78 -7.12 18.99 2.43
N PHE A 79 -7.77 18.66 1.32
CA PHE A 79 -8.13 17.28 0.97
C PHE A 79 -7.01 16.54 0.23
N CYS A 80 -6.25 17.28 -0.60
CA CYS A 80 -5.09 16.77 -1.32
C CYS A 80 -3.85 17.61 -1.02
N TRP A 81 -2.69 17.00 -1.22
CA TRP A 81 -1.42 17.71 -1.26
C TRP A 81 -1.30 18.50 -2.56
N ASP A 82 -0.37 19.44 -2.64
CA ASP A 82 -0.01 20.20 -3.85
C ASP A 82 1.32 19.75 -4.47
N ARG A 83 1.83 18.62 -3.97
CA ARG A 83 3.01 17.89 -4.42
C ARG A 83 2.85 16.43 -4.04
N GLU A 84 3.74 15.59 -4.53
CA GLU A 84 3.80 14.18 -4.13
C GLU A 84 3.81 14.06 -2.60
N PRO A 85 2.84 13.34 -2.00
CA PRO A 85 2.83 13.14 -0.56
C PRO A 85 4.07 12.40 -0.09
N ASP A 86 4.62 12.80 1.07
CA ASP A 86 5.88 12.21 1.56
C ASP A 86 5.76 10.69 1.87
N TYR A 87 4.54 10.17 1.99
CA TYR A 87 4.27 8.73 2.13
C TYR A 87 4.29 7.96 0.80
N SER A 88 4.24 8.62 -0.36
CA SER A 88 4.47 7.97 -1.65
C SER A 88 5.98 7.90 -1.88
N ALA A 89 6.51 6.70 -2.12
CA ALA A 89 7.95 6.50 -2.31
C ALA A 89 8.32 6.30 -3.77
N TYR A 90 7.41 5.72 -4.56
CA TYR A 90 7.55 5.54 -5.99
C TYR A 90 6.16 5.41 -6.62
N ARG A 91 5.92 6.07 -7.74
CA ARG A 91 4.69 5.93 -8.53
C ARG A 91 5.02 6.02 -10.02
N GLU A 92 4.47 5.11 -10.81
CA GLU A 92 4.69 5.09 -12.26
C GLU A 92 3.47 4.57 -13.03
N SER A 93 3.11 5.27 -14.09
CA SER A 93 2.02 4.93 -15.01
C SER A 93 2.50 4.04 -16.15
N SER A 94 2.97 2.85 -15.80
CA SER A 94 3.39 1.80 -16.75
C SER A 94 2.65 0.52 -16.44
N PHE A 95 2.45 -0.33 -17.45
CA PHE A 95 2.00 -1.70 -17.20
C PHE A 95 3.16 -2.55 -16.70
N GLY A 96 2.86 -3.52 -15.85
CA GLY A 96 3.89 -4.33 -15.22
C GLY A 96 3.36 -5.42 -14.32
N HIS A 97 4.30 -6.01 -13.57
CA HIS A 97 4.01 -7.00 -12.53
C HIS A 97 5.08 -6.94 -11.44
N GLY A 98 4.73 -7.40 -10.24
CA GLY A 98 5.65 -7.45 -9.11
C GLY A 98 6.02 -8.86 -8.70
N ILE A 99 7.22 -9.01 -8.15
CA ILE A 99 7.77 -10.25 -7.61
C ILE A 99 8.23 -9.99 -6.17
N LEU A 100 7.74 -10.81 -5.24
CA LEU A 100 8.14 -10.80 -3.83
C LEU A 100 8.96 -12.05 -3.52
N GLU A 101 10.21 -11.87 -3.14
CA GLU A 101 11.11 -12.96 -2.76
C GLU A 101 11.44 -12.87 -1.27
N VAL A 102 10.82 -13.72 -0.45
CA VAL A 102 11.14 -13.82 0.97
C VAL A 102 12.46 -14.55 1.14
N LYS A 103 13.47 -13.85 1.68
CA LYS A 103 14.82 -14.41 1.84
C LYS A 103 15.01 -15.06 3.21
N ASN A 104 14.47 -14.46 4.27
CA ASN A 104 14.51 -14.99 5.64
C ASN A 104 13.41 -14.36 6.53
N GLU A 105 13.46 -14.59 7.84
CA GLU A 105 12.49 -14.09 8.82
C GLU A 105 12.38 -12.56 8.95
N THR A 106 13.37 -11.82 8.44
CA THR A 106 13.43 -10.36 8.53
C THR A 106 13.48 -9.65 7.18
N HIS A 107 13.88 -10.33 6.10
CA HIS A 107 14.13 -9.73 4.79
C HIS A 107 13.27 -10.35 3.69
N ALA A 108 12.61 -9.50 2.92
CA ALA A 108 12.02 -9.85 1.64
C ALA A 108 12.45 -8.82 0.58
N LEU A 109 12.75 -9.28 -0.62
CA LEU A 109 13.03 -8.41 -1.77
C LEU A 109 11.74 -8.23 -2.56
N TRP A 110 11.36 -6.98 -2.79
CA TRP A 110 10.29 -6.61 -3.71
C TRP A 110 10.92 -6.04 -4.97
N THR A 111 10.48 -6.54 -6.13
CA THR A 111 10.83 -6.01 -7.44
C THR A 111 9.55 -5.79 -8.24
N TRP A 112 9.52 -4.73 -9.04
CA TRP A 112 8.47 -4.49 -10.02
C TRP A 112 9.10 -4.32 -11.41
N HIS A 113 8.50 -4.99 -12.39
CA HIS A 113 9.00 -5.08 -13.75
C HIS A 113 7.96 -4.52 -14.71
N ARG A 114 8.41 -3.59 -15.54
CA ARG A 114 7.61 -2.96 -16.58
C ARG A 114 7.46 -3.88 -17.79
N ASN A 115 6.33 -3.80 -18.47
CA ASN A 115 6.08 -4.61 -19.65
C ASN A 115 6.86 -4.14 -20.89
N GLN A 116 7.18 -2.85 -20.97
CA GLN A 116 8.00 -2.29 -22.06
C GLN A 116 9.49 -2.65 -21.94
N ASP A 117 9.91 -3.08 -20.76
CA ASP A 117 11.28 -3.43 -20.46
C ASP A 117 11.56 -4.89 -20.86
N MET A 118 12.80 -5.18 -21.28
CA MET A 118 13.23 -6.57 -21.47
C MET A 118 13.28 -7.32 -20.13
N TYR A 119 13.14 -8.65 -20.18
CA TYR A 119 12.98 -9.55 -19.02
C TYR A 119 13.90 -9.35 -17.80
N ASN A 120 15.05 -8.68 -17.93
CA ASN A 120 16.02 -8.47 -16.84
C ASN A 120 16.06 -7.03 -16.31
N SER A 121 15.25 -6.11 -16.83
CA SER A 121 15.20 -4.74 -16.30
C SER A 121 14.16 -4.64 -15.18
N VAL A 122 14.55 -3.96 -14.11
CA VAL A 122 13.74 -3.72 -12.92
C VAL A 122 13.33 -2.25 -12.93
N GLY A 123 12.02 -1.98 -12.84
CA GLY A 123 11.50 -0.63 -12.76
C GLY A 123 11.64 -0.05 -11.35
N ASP A 124 11.32 -0.85 -10.33
CA ASP A 124 11.47 -0.48 -8.92
C ASP A 124 11.89 -1.69 -8.08
N GLU A 125 12.76 -1.45 -7.09
CA GLU A 125 13.33 -2.49 -6.23
C GLU A 125 13.49 -1.99 -4.79
N ILE A 126 13.12 -2.82 -3.82
CA ILE A 126 13.38 -2.53 -2.40
C ILE A 126 13.51 -3.80 -1.56
N TYR A 127 14.45 -3.78 -0.62
CA TYR A 127 14.46 -4.73 0.50
C TYR A 127 13.49 -4.28 1.60
N ILE A 128 12.44 -5.07 1.83
CA ILE A 128 11.52 -4.91 2.94
C ILE A 128 12.11 -5.62 4.16
N VAL A 129 12.62 -4.82 5.10
CA VAL A 129 13.19 -5.32 6.35
C VAL A 129 12.23 -5.11 7.51
N ARG A 130 11.72 -6.18 8.11
CA ARG A 130 10.91 -6.11 9.35
C ARG A 130 11.81 -6.15 10.58
N GLN A 131 11.44 -5.38 11.60
CA GLN A 131 12.21 -5.24 12.84
C GLN A 131 11.40 -5.75 14.05
N PRO A 132 11.32 -7.07 14.28
CA PRO A 132 10.45 -7.65 15.32
C PRO A 132 10.75 -7.14 16.74
N ASN A 133 12.01 -6.83 17.04
CA ASN A 133 12.41 -6.33 18.37
C ASN A 133 12.01 -4.86 18.59
N LYS A 134 11.93 -4.05 17.52
CA LYS A 134 11.54 -2.64 17.59
C LYS A 134 10.03 -2.46 17.43
N CYS A 135 9.45 -3.27 16.55
CA CYS A 135 8.07 -3.19 16.08
C CYS A 135 7.44 -4.60 16.21
N PRO A 136 7.15 -5.06 17.44
CA PRO A 136 6.59 -6.38 17.65
C PRO A 136 5.19 -6.46 17.05
N VAL A 137 4.90 -7.56 16.35
CA VAL A 137 3.55 -7.85 15.87
C VAL A 137 2.69 -8.12 17.10
N ARG A 138 1.81 -7.18 17.44
CA ARG A 138 0.79 -7.43 18.45
C ARG A 138 -0.24 -8.39 17.86
N TYR A 139 -0.08 -9.67 18.14
CA TYR A 139 -1.18 -10.61 17.97
C TYR A 139 -2.27 -10.19 18.95
N VAL A 140 -3.29 -9.49 18.46
CA VAL A 140 -4.56 -9.44 19.17
C VAL A 140 -5.16 -10.83 19.00
N LEU A 141 -4.74 -11.77 19.85
CA LEU A 141 -5.50 -12.99 20.02
C LEU A 141 -6.91 -12.54 20.41
N PRO A 142 -7.97 -12.94 19.69
CA PRO A 142 -9.30 -12.80 20.23
C PRO A 142 -9.25 -13.49 21.60
N GLN A 143 -9.65 -12.79 22.66
CA GLN A 143 -9.78 -13.41 23.99
C GLN A 143 -10.93 -14.42 23.93
N PHE A 144 -10.74 -15.55 23.27
CA PHE A 144 -11.50 -16.74 23.54
C PHE A 144 -11.07 -17.20 24.92
N LYS A 145 -11.94 -16.95 25.91
CA LYS A 145 -11.83 -17.57 27.24
C LYS A 145 -11.55 -19.05 27.04
N SER A 146 -10.45 -19.53 27.61
CA SER A 146 -9.95 -20.89 27.41
C SER A 146 -11.06 -21.91 27.66
N LYS A 147 -11.42 -22.67 26.63
CA LYS A 147 -11.75 -24.08 26.83
C LYS A 147 -10.55 -24.86 26.31
N ASN A 148 -9.98 -25.69 27.18
CA ASN A 148 -8.76 -26.45 26.99
C ASN A 148 -8.71 -27.12 25.61
N VAL A 149 -7.77 -26.70 24.76
CA VAL A 149 -7.37 -27.45 23.57
C VAL A 149 -5.85 -27.62 23.64
N LEU A 150 -5.40 -28.87 23.57
CA LEU A 150 -4.02 -29.28 23.78
C LEU A 150 -3.10 -28.81 22.63
N PRO A 151 -1.77 -28.69 22.86
CA PRO A 151 -0.85 -27.93 22.01
C PRO A 151 -0.55 -28.51 20.61
N ASN A 152 -1.12 -29.65 20.24
CA ASN A 152 -0.64 -30.43 19.09
C ASN A 152 -1.46 -30.30 17.80
N ASP A 153 -2.55 -29.54 17.78
CA ASP A 153 -3.44 -29.47 16.59
C ASP A 153 -3.30 -28.19 15.76
N LEU A 154 -2.26 -27.36 15.99
CA LEU A 154 -2.13 -26.06 15.30
C LEU A 154 -1.26 -26.03 14.04
N PHE A 155 -0.74 -27.17 13.56
CA PHE A 155 -0.03 -27.23 12.29
C PHE A 155 -0.34 -28.51 11.50
N ARG A 156 -1.52 -28.54 10.89
CA ARG A 156 -1.72 -29.24 9.62
C ARG A 156 -2.47 -28.30 8.68
N ILE A 157 -1.91 -28.16 7.49
CA ILE A 157 -2.33 -27.30 6.37
C ILE A 157 -3.76 -27.64 5.96
#